data_AF-A0A2V2RUQ8-F1
#
_entry.id   AF-A0A2V2RUQ8-F1
#
_cell.length_a   1.000
_cell.length_b   1.000
_cell.length_c   1.000
_cell.angle_alpha   90.00
_cell.angle_beta   90.00
_cell.angle_gamma   90.00
#
_symmetry.space_group_name_H-M   'P 1'
#
loop_
_entity.id
_entity.type
_entity.pdbx_description
1 polymer ?
#
loop_
_entity_poly.entity_id
_entity_poly.type
_entity_poly.pdbx_seq_one_letter_code
_entity_poly.pdbx_strand_id
1 'polypeptide(L)'
;MNSSKRQPSLPVGRTARLAFEIDSLRKHCSQSAEYLVSQDPYDEAELEECARLDEALAKAHRLLRQTVRSIMVSRLNRRSRAR
;
A
#
# COMPACT_ATOMS: atom_id res chain seq x y z
N MET A 1 26.29 33.34 8.14
CA MET A 1 25.03 32.58 8.03
C MET A 1 24.90 32.13 6.59
N ASN A 2 24.81 30.84 6.25
CA ASN A 2 24.24 30.43 4.95
C ASN A 2 23.84 28.94 4.90
N SER A 3 22.52 28.75 4.96
CA SER A 3 21.68 27.70 4.36
C SER A 3 22.26 26.28 4.27
N SER A 4 22.14 25.52 5.37
CA SER A 4 22.12 24.06 5.31
C SER A 4 20.86 23.63 4.56
N LYS A 5 20.99 23.37 3.25
CA LYS A 5 19.93 22.80 2.41
C LYS A 5 19.60 21.40 2.94
N ARG A 6 18.64 21.32 3.87
CA ARG A 6 18.05 20.05 4.30
C ARG A 6 17.55 19.33 3.05
N GLN A 7 18.24 18.25 2.67
CA GLN A 7 17.74 17.34 1.65
C GLN A 7 16.34 16.89 2.09
N PRO A 8 15.36 16.82 1.18
CA PRO A 8 14.06 16.28 1.55
C PRO A 8 14.30 14.82 1.94
N SER A 9 14.11 14.47 3.20
CA SER A 9 13.73 13.10 3.49
C SER A 9 12.35 12.93 2.85
N LEU A 10 12.32 12.25 1.70
CA LEU A 10 11.06 11.76 1.19
C LEU A 10 10.50 10.82 2.28
N PRO A 11 9.24 10.93 2.70
CA PRO A 11 8.64 10.07 3.71
C PRO A 11 8.44 8.62 3.21
N VAL A 12 9.16 8.25 2.14
CA VAL A 12 9.14 6.95 1.47
C VAL A 12 9.27 5.83 2.48
N GLY A 13 10.05 5.97 3.55
CA GLY A 13 10.20 4.91 4.56
C GLY A 13 8.87 4.47 5.19
N ARG A 14 8.01 5.40 5.62
CA ARG A 14 6.73 5.04 6.27
C ARG A 14 5.70 4.52 5.27
N THR A 15 5.64 5.11 4.09
CA THR A 15 4.73 4.65 3.04
C THR A 15 5.15 3.32 2.44
N ALA A 16 6.44 3.10 2.21
CA ALA A 16 6.97 1.82 1.75
C ALA A 16 6.68 0.71 2.76
N ARG A 17 6.79 1.02 4.07
CA ARG A 17 6.36 0.10 5.12
C ARG A 17 4.88 -0.25 5.02
N LEU A 18 4.00 0.73 4.86
CA LEU A 18 2.56 0.47 4.69
C LEU A 18 2.28 -0.37 3.42
N ALA A 19 2.95 -0.08 2.30
CA ALA A 19 2.81 -0.87 1.09
C ALA A 19 3.26 -2.33 1.29
N PHE A 20 4.38 -2.53 2.00
CA PHE A 20 4.86 -3.85 2.39
C PHE A 20 3.88 -4.59 3.31
N GLU A 21 3.33 -3.91 4.31
CA GLU A 21 2.33 -4.47 5.23
C GLU A 21 1.05 -4.88 4.46
N ILE A 22 0.60 -4.08 3.50
CA ILE A 22 -0.53 -4.42 2.62
C ILE A 22 -0.21 -5.65 1.77
N ASP A 23 0.94 -5.70 1.11
CA ASP A 23 1.32 -6.85 0.27
C ASP A 23 1.49 -8.14 1.11
N SER A 24 2.00 -8.02 2.33
CA SER A 24 2.08 -9.13 3.30
C SER A 24 0.69 -9.66 3.67
N LEU A 25 -0.27 -8.77 3.96
CA LEU A 25 -1.66 -9.17 4.25
C LEU A 25 -2.33 -9.86 3.06
N ARG A 26 -2.10 -9.38 1.83
CA ARG A 26 -2.63 -10.02 0.61
C ARG A 26 -2.08 -11.44 0.44
N LYS A 27 -0.78 -11.62 0.67
CA LYS A 27 -0.16 -12.95 0.67
C LYS A 27 -0.80 -13.88 1.70
N HIS A 28 -1.04 -13.39 2.93
CA HIS A 28 -1.72 -14.20 3.94
C HIS A 28 -3.15 -14.57 3.52
N CYS A 29 -3.93 -13.66 2.91
CA CYS A 29 -5.26 -14.04 2.40
C CYS A 29 -5.15 -15.10 1.30
N SER A 30 -4.18 -15.01 0.37
CA SER A 30 -4.00 -16.08 -0.63
C SER A 30 -3.71 -17.44 0.02
N GLN A 31 -2.85 -17.47 1.04
CA GLN A 31 -2.55 -18.70 1.80
C GLN A 31 -3.77 -19.22 2.57
N SER A 32 -4.57 -18.33 3.16
CA SER A 32 -5.84 -18.69 3.81
C SER A 32 -6.82 -19.27 2.81
N ALA A 33 -6.97 -18.66 1.63
CA ALA A 33 -7.84 -19.18 0.57
C ALA A 33 -7.39 -20.58 0.09
N GLU A 34 -6.08 -20.81 -0.09
CA GLU A 34 -5.54 -22.14 -0.42
C GLU A 34 -5.89 -23.18 0.66
N TYR A 35 -5.77 -22.81 1.94
CA TYR A 35 -6.15 -23.68 3.05
C TYR A 35 -7.65 -23.98 3.05
N LEU A 36 -8.50 -22.98 2.82
CA LEU A 36 -9.95 -23.14 2.80
C LEU A 36 -10.41 -24.03 1.66
N VAL A 37 -9.86 -23.86 0.45
CA VAL A 37 -10.14 -24.74 -0.70
C VAL A 37 -9.68 -26.19 -0.45
N SER A 38 -8.69 -26.40 0.41
CA SER A 38 -8.22 -27.76 0.75
C SER A 38 -9.14 -28.52 1.71
N GLN A 39 -10.12 -27.87 2.33
CA GLN A 39 -11.12 -28.52 3.19
C GLN A 39 -12.19 -29.24 2.35
N ASP A 40 -12.76 -30.32 2.86
CA ASP A 40 -13.88 -31.04 2.23
C ASP A 40 -15.00 -31.34 3.26
N PRO A 41 -16.19 -30.69 3.13
CA PRO A 41 -16.52 -29.65 2.17
C PRO A 41 -15.80 -28.34 2.50
N TYR A 42 -15.42 -27.55 1.50
CA TYR A 42 -14.88 -26.21 1.72
C TYR A 42 -16.01 -25.21 2.03
N ASP A 43 -15.72 -24.22 2.86
CA ASP A 43 -16.66 -23.17 3.22
C ASP A 43 -16.62 -22.02 2.19
N GLU A 44 -17.65 -21.95 1.36
CA GLU A 44 -17.81 -20.89 0.35
C GLU A 44 -17.89 -19.49 0.96
N ALA A 45 -18.48 -19.33 2.15
CA ALA A 45 -18.64 -18.03 2.79
C ALA A 45 -17.30 -17.48 3.29
N GLU A 46 -16.45 -18.35 3.86
CA GLU A 46 -15.09 -17.96 4.26
C GLU A 46 -14.20 -17.59 3.06
N LEU A 47 -14.35 -18.32 1.94
CA LEU A 47 -13.66 -17.98 0.68
C LEU A 47 -14.11 -16.63 0.13
N GLU A 48 -15.42 -16.35 0.14
CA GLU A 48 -15.95 -15.07 -0.30
C GLU A 48 -15.42 -13.92 0.56
N GLU A 49 -15.34 -14.10 1.88
CA GLU A 49 -14.80 -13.08 2.79
C GLU A 49 -13.31 -12.82 2.53
N CYS A 50 -12.50 -13.86 2.25
CA CYS A 50 -11.11 -13.63 1.85
C CYS A 50 -11.02 -12.87 0.52
N ALA A 51 -11.86 -13.20 -0.47
CA ALA A 51 -11.89 -12.49 -1.75
C ALA A 51 -12.22 -10.99 -1.55
N ARG A 52 -13.20 -10.67 -0.72
CA ARG A 52 -13.54 -9.28 -0.36
C ARG A 52 -12.38 -8.56 0.33
N LEU A 53 -11.67 -9.25 1.23
CA LEU A 53 -10.50 -8.70 1.91
C LEU A 53 -9.36 -8.39 0.92
N ASP A 54 -9.03 -9.30 -0.01
CA ASP A 54 -7.99 -9.05 -1.01
C ASP A 54 -8.35 -7.86 -1.91
N GLU A 55 -9.60 -7.73 -2.32
CA GLU A 55 -10.08 -6.60 -3.11
C GLU A 55 -9.91 -5.28 -2.35
N ALA A 56 -10.30 -5.24 -1.07
CA ALA A 56 -10.14 -4.07 -0.21
C ALA A 56 -8.67 -3.68 -0.04
N LEU A 57 -7.78 -4.66 0.16
CA LEU A 57 -6.33 -4.44 0.27
C LEU A 57 -5.73 -3.94 -1.06
N ALA A 58 -6.15 -4.50 -2.20
CA ALA A 58 -5.73 -4.04 -3.52
C ALA A 58 -6.15 -2.59 -3.77
N LYS A 59 -7.38 -2.22 -3.37
CA LYS A 59 -7.88 -0.83 -3.44
C LYS A 59 -7.07 0.10 -2.55
N ALA A 60 -6.78 -0.29 -1.31
CA ALA A 60 -5.95 0.48 -0.39
C ALA A 60 -4.54 0.72 -0.96
N HIS A 61 -3.91 -0.30 -1.54
CA HIS A 61 -2.59 -0.17 -2.17
C HIS A 61 -2.63 0.83 -3.34
N ARG A 62 -3.65 0.78 -4.20
CA ARG A 62 -3.82 1.75 -5.30
C ARG A 62 -3.95 3.19 -4.80
N LEU A 63 -4.79 3.41 -3.78
CA LEU A 63 -5.00 4.73 -3.17
C LEU A 63 -3.72 5.27 -2.53
N LEU A 64 -2.97 4.41 -1.84
CA LEU A 64 -1.68 4.77 -1.25
C LEU A 64 -0.70 5.26 -2.32
N ARG A 65 -0.53 4.50 -3.41
CA ARG A 65 0.34 4.88 -4.54
C ARG A 65 -0.07 6.20 -5.18
N GLN A 66 -1.36 6.39 -5.42
CA GLN A 66 -1.89 7.64 -6.01
C GLN A 66 -1.64 8.85 -5.10
N THR A 67 -1.87 8.69 -3.80
CA THR A 67 -1.65 9.74 -2.80
C THR A 67 -0.18 10.13 -2.72
N VAL A 68 0.72 9.15 -2.68
CA VAL A 68 2.17 9.39 -2.65
C VAL A 68 2.62 10.13 -3.90
N ARG A 69 2.15 9.71 -5.08
CA ARG A 69 2.44 10.38 -6.35
C ARG A 69 1.99 11.84 -6.30
N SER A 70 0.77 12.12 -5.83
CA SER A 70 0.24 13.49 -5.69
C SER A 70 1.08 14.35 -4.75
N ILE A 71 1.50 13.79 -3.60
CA ILE A 71 2.40 14.47 -2.66
C ILE A 71 3.76 14.76 -3.30
N MET A 72 4.34 13.81 -4.03
CA MET A 72 5.63 13.99 -4.70
C MET A 72 5.56 15.08 -5.78
N VAL A 73 4.54 15.07 -6.63
CA VAL A 73 4.31 16.12 -7.65
C VAL A 73 4.13 17.48 -6.98
N SER A 74 3.34 17.56 -5.91
CA SER A 74 3.13 18.80 -5.16
C SER A 74 4.44 19.35 -4.59
N ARG A 75 5.33 18.48 -4.09
CA ARG A 75 6.67 18.87 -3.59
C ARG A 75 7.58 19.38 -4.70
N LEU A 76 7.56 18.75 -5.88
CA LEU A 76 8.34 19.19 -7.04
C LEU A 76 7.88 20.59 -7.51
N ASN A 77 6.57 20.80 -7.63
CA ASN A 77 5.98 22.08 -8.05
C ASN A 77 6.28 23.23 -7.08
N ARG A 78 6.32 22.96 -5.77
CA ARG A 78 6.72 23.99 -4.78
C ARG A 78 8.20 24.40 -4.93
N ARG A 79 9.06 23.44 -5.29
CA ARG A 79 10.49 23.70 -5.46
C ARG A 79 10.84 24.40 -6.75
N SER A 80 10.12 24.10 -7.83
CA SER A 80 10.31 24.82 -9.10
C SER A 80 9.91 26.29 -9.01
N ARG A 81 8.90 26.63 -8.19
CA ARG A 81 8.48 28.02 -7.93
C ARG A 81 9.34 28.80 -6.93
N ALA A 82 10.15 28.09 -6.13
CA ALA A 82 11.06 28.70 -5.15
C ALA A 82 12.48 28.92 -5.70
N ARG A 83 12.72 28.55 -6.96
CA ARG A 83 13.89 28.90 -7.76
C ARG A 83 13.54 30.05 -8.69
#